data_AF-A0A835GIG2-F1
#
_entry.id   AF-A0A835GIG2-F1
#
_cell.length_a   1.000
_cell.length_b   1.000
_cell.length_c   1.000
_cell.angle_alpha   90.00
_cell.angle_beta   90.00
_cell.angle_gamma   90.00
#
_symmetry.space_group_name_H-M   'P 1'
#
loop_
_entity.id
_entity.type
_entity.pdbx_description
1 polymer ?
#
loop_
_entity_poly.entity_id
_entity_poly.type
_entity_poly.pdbx_seq_one_letter_code
_entity_poly.pdbx_strand_id
1 'polypeptide(L)'
;MAEQQNIKAKPLVKDSIILLLDMIIKHPVITTKATNATNNKLKEEAWKAIAQEFSAVTGDMRRPEQVRLKWENLKKSARKRSAFIRQNNLKVSI
;
A
#
# COMPACT_ATOMS: atom_id res chain seq x y z
N MET A 1 25.43 -1.65 19.33
CA MET A 1 25.31 -1.83 17.87
C MET A 1 23.85 -2.06 17.51
N ALA A 2 23.20 -1.13 16.82
CA ALA A 2 21.88 -1.38 16.21
C ALA A 2 22.13 -1.73 14.74
N GLU A 3 22.18 -3.03 14.46
CA GLU A 3 22.33 -3.58 13.12
C GLU A 3 21.08 -3.19 12.32
N GLN A 4 21.21 -2.14 11.50
CA GLN A 4 20.20 -1.78 10.51
C GLN A 4 20.17 -2.89 9.47
N GLN A 5 19.34 -3.89 9.73
CA GLN A 5 19.07 -4.98 8.79
C GLN A 5 18.61 -4.37 7.46
N ASN A 6 19.51 -4.42 6.47
CA ASN A 6 19.23 -4.15 5.07
C ASN A 6 18.37 -5.29 4.54
N ILE A 7 17.08 -5.26 4.86
CA ILE A 7 16.11 -6.23 4.34
C ILE A 7 15.91 -5.88 2.87
N LYS A 8 16.71 -6.52 2.00
CA LYS A 8 16.45 -6.57 0.56
C LYS A 8 14.99 -6.93 0.38
N ALA A 9 14.19 -6.00 -0.16
CA ALA A 9 12.76 -6.14 -0.30
C ALA A 9 12.45 -7.41 -1.12
N LYS A 10 12.07 -8.49 -0.43
CA LYS A 10 11.63 -9.72 -1.06
C LYS A 10 10.43 -9.35 -1.95
N PRO A 11 10.40 -9.79 -3.22
CA PRO A 11 9.29 -9.45 -4.11
C PRO A 11 7.99 -9.84 -3.42
N LEU A 12 7.10 -8.87 -3.17
CA LEU A 12 5.76 -9.18 -2.67
C LEU A 12 5.11 -10.11 -3.68
N VAL A 13 4.87 -11.34 -3.25
CA VAL A 13 4.04 -12.31 -3.98
C VAL A 13 2.69 -11.65 -4.26
N LYS A 14 2.07 -11.96 -5.40
CA LYS A 14 0.79 -11.33 -5.80
C LYS A 14 -0.26 -11.40 -4.69
N ASP A 15 -0.27 -12.48 -3.92
CA ASP A 15 -1.15 -12.68 -2.76
C ASP A 15 -0.92 -11.66 -1.65
N SER A 16 0.33 -11.27 -1.40
CA SER A 16 0.67 -10.22 -0.43
C SER A 16 0.10 -8.86 -0.84
N ILE A 17 -0.01 -8.58 -2.14
CA ILE A 17 -0.60 -7.33 -2.64
C ILE A 17 -2.12 -7.34 -2.44
N ILE A 18 -2.77 -8.48 -2.68
CA ILE A 18 -4.21 -8.65 -2.47
C ILE A 18 -4.54 -8.52 -0.98
N LEU A 19 -3.74 -9.13 -0.11
CA LEU A 19 -3.88 -9.00 1.34
C LEU A 19 -3.75 -7.55 1.79
N LEU A 20 -2.76 -6.82 1.27
CA LEU A 20 -2.58 -5.40 1.58
C LEU A 20 -3.79 -4.55 1.13
N LEU A 21 -4.35 -4.85 -0.03
CA LEU A 21 -5.55 -4.19 -0.53
C LEU A 21 -6.76 -4.46 0.38
N ASP A 22 -6.97 -5.72 0.77
CA ASP A 22 -8.07 -6.12 1.66
C ASP A 22 -7.98 -5.39 3.02
N MET A 23 -6.78 -5.32 3.61
CA MET A 23 -6.54 -4.58 4.84
C MET A 23 -6.82 -3.08 4.69
N ILE A 24 -6.38 -2.46 3.58
CA ILE A 24 -6.64 -1.03 3.33
C ILE A 24 -8.14 -0.77 3.12
N ILE A 25 -8.86 -1.68 2.47
CA ILE A 25 -10.32 -1.59 2.31
C ILE A 25 -11.03 -1.66 3.66
N LYS A 26 -10.55 -2.51 4.58
CA LYS A 26 -11.05 -2.60 5.97
C LYS A 26 -10.79 -1.33 6.79
N HIS A 27 -9.81 -0.52 6.41
CA HIS A 27 -9.48 0.75 7.06
C HIS A 27 -9.78 1.97 6.16
N PRO A 28 -11.07 2.36 6.00
CA PRO A 28 -11.47 3.47 5.11
C PRO A 28 -10.85 4.82 5.50
N VAL A 29 -10.39 4.96 6.75
CA VAL A 29 -9.64 6.13 7.24
C VAL A 29 -8.37 6.40 6.44
N ILE A 30 -7.75 5.38 5.81
CA ILE A 30 -6.59 5.56 4.94
C ILE A 30 -6.99 6.17 3.59
N THR A 31 -8.18 5.82 3.10
CA THR A 31 -8.71 6.32 1.82
C THR A 31 -9.39 7.68 1.95
N THR A 32 -9.73 8.12 3.16
CA THR A 32 -10.45 9.38 3.35
C THR A 32 -9.57 10.59 3.00
N LYS A 33 -10.15 11.52 2.24
CA LYS A 33 -9.50 12.79 1.85
C LYS A 33 -9.47 13.82 2.97
N ALA A 34 -10.09 13.55 4.11
CA ALA A 34 -10.13 14.46 5.25
C ALA A 34 -8.73 14.67 5.85
N THR A 35 -8.37 15.93 6.05
CA THR A 35 -7.07 16.36 6.56
C THR A 35 -7.28 17.11 7.87
N ASN A 36 -7.74 16.39 8.89
CA ASN A 36 -7.89 16.92 10.24
C ASN A 36 -6.79 16.30 11.12
N ALA A 37 -6.32 17.02 12.16
CA ALA A 37 -5.26 16.53 13.05
C ALA A 37 -5.60 15.14 13.65
N THR A 38 -6.86 14.92 14.03
CA THR A 38 -7.39 13.64 14.49
C THR A 38 -7.37 12.56 13.38
N ASN A 39 -7.71 12.94 12.15
CA ASN A 39 -7.67 12.02 11.00
C ASN A 39 -6.23 11.61 10.65
N ASN A 40 -5.26 12.52 10.80
CA ASN A 40 -3.85 12.20 10.57
C ASN A 40 -3.34 11.17 11.58
N LYS A 41 -3.66 11.34 12.87
CA LYS A 41 -3.34 10.34 13.90
C LYS A 41 -4.01 8.99 13.62
N LEU A 42 -5.30 8.98 13.30
CA LEU A 42 -6.02 7.74 12.97
C LEU A 42 -5.45 7.06 11.72
N LYS A 43 -5.00 7.83 10.72
CA LYS A 43 -4.29 7.29 9.55
C LYS A 43 -2.97 6.63 9.95
N GLU A 44 -2.19 7.26 10.82
CA GLU A 44 -0.94 6.69 11.32
C GLU A 44 -1.18 5.41 12.14
N GLU A 45 -2.18 5.39 13.01
CA GLU A 45 -2.57 4.19 13.76
C GLU A 45 -3.06 3.07 12.84
N ALA A 46 -3.89 3.39 11.84
CA ALA A 46 -4.32 2.42 10.84
C ALA A 46 -3.13 1.84 10.05
N TRP A 47 -2.14 2.67 9.67
CA TRP A 47 -0.93 2.16 9.02
C TRP A 47 -0.11 1.26 9.93
N LYS A 48 -0.03 1.55 11.24
CA LYS A 48 0.63 0.69 12.22
C LYS A 48 -0.10 -0.64 12.36
N ALA A 49 -1.44 -0.62 12.47
CA ALA A 49 -2.27 -1.82 12.55
C ALA A 49 -2.10 -2.70 11.31
N ILE A 50 -2.21 -2.12 10.11
CA ILE A 50 -1.99 -2.86 8.85
C ILE A 50 -0.58 -3.43 8.80
N ALA A 51 0.45 -2.67 9.19
CA ALA A 51 1.82 -3.17 9.18
C ALA A 51 2.01 -4.36 10.13
N GLN A 52 1.39 -4.30 11.31
CA GLN A 52 1.43 -5.36 12.30
C GLN A 52 0.69 -6.61 11.79
N GLU A 53 -0.56 -6.47 11.32
CA GLU A 53 -1.32 -7.60 10.75
C GLU A 53 -0.59 -8.19 9.53
N PHE A 54 -0.08 -7.33 8.65
CA PHE A 54 0.67 -7.75 7.49
C PHE A 54 1.94 -8.53 7.86
N SER A 55 2.67 -8.09 8.90
CA SER A 55 3.82 -8.83 9.41
C SER A 55 3.44 -10.15 10.07
N ALA A 56 2.29 -10.22 10.74
CA ALA A 56 1.78 -11.44 11.35
C ALA A 56 1.40 -12.48 10.29
N VAL A 57 0.79 -12.05 9.18
CA VAL A 57 0.38 -12.95 8.09
C VAL A 57 1.56 -13.35 7.21
N THR A 58 2.46 -12.42 6.89
CA THR A 58 3.57 -12.68 5.95
C THR A 58 4.82 -13.24 6.64
N GLY A 59 4.87 -13.17 7.98
CA GLY A 59 6.08 -13.47 8.78
C GLY A 59 7.24 -12.50 8.53
N ASP A 60 7.00 -11.41 7.80
CA ASP A 60 8.01 -10.46 7.33
C ASP A 60 7.78 -9.12 8.05
N MET A 61 8.71 -8.75 8.94
CA MET A 61 8.60 -7.57 9.79
C MET A 61 8.75 -6.29 8.95
N ARG A 62 7.64 -5.83 8.36
CA ARG A 62 7.62 -4.59 7.56
C ARG A 62 7.20 -3.41 8.41
N ARG A 63 8.04 -2.37 8.38
CA ARG A 63 7.73 -1.07 9.00
C ARG A 63 6.52 -0.43 8.31
N PRO A 64 5.69 0.34 9.04
CA PRO A 64 4.54 1.06 8.46
C PRO A 64 4.95 1.98 7.30
N GLU A 65 6.15 2.55 7.33
CA GLU A 65 6.71 3.35 6.22
C GLU A 65 6.84 2.55 4.91
N GLN A 66 7.28 1.29 4.99
CA GLN A 66 7.45 0.42 3.83
C GLN A 66 6.09 0.04 3.23
N VAL A 67 5.11 -0.23 4.09
CA VAL A 67 3.73 -0.52 3.70
C VAL A 67 3.11 0.69 3.00
N ARG A 68 3.30 1.89 3.58
CA ARG A 68 2.85 3.15 3.00
C ARG A 68 3.50 3.44 1.65
N LEU A 69 4.82 3.27 1.54
CA LEU A 69 5.54 3.44 0.27
C LEU A 69 5.04 2.44 -0.79
N LYS A 70 4.80 1.19 -0.40
CA LYS A 70 4.25 0.17 -1.31
C LYS A 70 2.85 0.56 -1.79
N TRP A 71 1.99 1.06 -0.91
CA TRP A 71 0.67 1.57 -1.27
C TRP A 71 0.75 2.73 -2.28
N GLU A 72 1.63 3.71 -2.05
CA GLU A 72 1.84 4.81 -3.00
C GLU A 72 2.29 4.30 -4.37
N ASN A 73 3.19 3.32 -4.39
CA ASN A 73 3.65 2.67 -5.63
C ASN A 73 2.55 1.86 -6.32
N LEU A 74 1.66 1.22 -5.56
CA LEU A 74 0.47 0.54 -6.09
C LEU A 74 -0.49 1.55 -6.71
N LYS A 75 -0.78 2.67 -6.05
CA LYS A 75 -1.60 3.75 -6.64
C LYS A 75 -0.99 4.31 -7.92
N LYS A 76 0.33 4.52 -7.96
CA LYS A 76 1.03 4.96 -9.18
C LYS A 76 0.92 3.92 -10.29
N SER A 77 1.13 2.64 -9.97
CA SER A 77 1.03 1.54 -10.94
C SER A 77 -0.40 1.36 -11.46
N ALA A 78 -1.40 1.46 -10.59
CA ALA A 78 -2.81 1.44 -10.96
C ALA A 78 -3.16 2.61 -11.88
N ARG A 79 -2.76 3.84 -11.54
CA ARG A 79 -2.95 5.02 -12.41
C ARG A 79 -2.28 4.86 -13.77
N LYS A 80 -1.05 4.34 -13.81
CA LYS A 80 -0.32 4.06 -15.06
C LYS A 80 -1.04 3.02 -15.90
N ARG A 81 -1.58 1.97 -15.28
CA ARG A 81 -2.38 0.93 -15.95
C ARG A 81 -3.69 1.49 -16.48
N SER A 82 -4.41 2.30 -15.71
CA SER A 82 -5.64 2.98 -16.17
C SER A 82 -5.36 3.95 -17.32
N ALA A 83 -4.25 4.70 -17.26
CA ALA A 83 -3.83 5.58 -18.35
C ALA A 83 -3.46 4.79 -19.61
N PHE A 84 -2.76 3.66 -19.47
CA PHE A 84 -2.44 2.77 -20.58
C PHE A 84 -3.69 2.17 -21.22
N ILE A 85 -4.65 1.67 -20.41
CA ILE A 85 -5.94 1.16 -20.92
C ILE A 85 -6.70 2.26 -21.66
N ARG A 86 -6.75 3.49 -21.11
CA ARG A 86 -7.39 4.62 -21.78
C ARG A 86 -6.73 4.92 -23.13
N GLN A 87 -5.40 4.93 -23.17
CA GLN A 87 -4.63 5.18 -24.39
C GLN A 87 -4.77 4.05 -25.41
N ASN A 88 -4.89 2.79 -24.95
CA ASN A 88 -5.09 1.64 -25.82
C ASN A 88 -6.49 1.64 -26.42
N ASN A 89 -7.54 1.88 -25.62
CA ASN A 89 -8.93 2.00 -26.10
C ASN A 89 -9.10 3.14 -27.12
N LEU A 90 -8.35 4.23 -27.00
CA LEU A 90 -8.34 5.33 -27.99
C LEU A 90 -7.68 4.94 -29.33
N LYS A 91 -6.77 3.96 -29.34
CA LYS A 91 -6.09 3.50 -30.56
C LYS A 91 -6.87 2.45 -31.34
N VAL A 92 -7.81 1.73 -30.72
CA VAL A 92 -8.63 0.71 -31.41
C VAL A 92 -9.88 1.33 -32.08
N SER A 93 -10.13 2.63 -31.89
CA SER A 93 -11.28 3.34 -32.47
C SER A 93 -10.95 4.15 -33.73
N ILE A 94 -9.90 3.78 -34.47
CA ILE A 94 -9.50 4.42 -35.74
C ILE A 94 -9.36 3.33 -36.81
#